data_AF-A0A1Q2CNS7-F1
#
_entry.id   AF-A0A1Q2CNS7-F1
#
_cell.length_a   1.000
_cell.length_b   1.000
_cell.length_c   1.000
_cell.angle_alpha   90.00
_cell.angle_beta   90.00
_cell.angle_gamma   90.00
#
_symmetry.space_group_name_H-M   'P 1'
#
loop_
_entity.id
_entity.type
_entity.pdbx_description
1 polymer ?
#
loop_
_entity_poly.entity_id
_entity_poly.type
_entity_poly.pdbx_seq_one_letter_code
_entity_poly.pdbx_strand_id
1 'polypeptide(L)'
;MSLETNPQDSATTATVVAARDAAFAAFKGGFRLVDLSDALGPETVLWPGAPALEIADAVTHEGGGYHARIITTFEHAGTHFDAPEHFVPGGADTASIPIDDLVVPVVVIDISERASTNPNATVDVADIARFEAEHGTIPAGSAVLMNSGWAHRKQDALSYAGTESTTDLKVPRLRRGRHHGARGPRGRRVGRRHAWHRPGRQA
;
A
#
# COMPACT_ATOMS: atom_id res chain seq x y z
N MET A 1 -0.30 -28.69 -9.81
CA MET A 1 -1.11 -28.16 -8.70
C MET A 1 -1.93 -27.04 -9.31
N SER A 2 -3.17 -27.34 -9.69
CA SER A 2 -4.04 -26.37 -10.38
C SER A 2 -4.53 -25.37 -9.34
N LEU A 3 -4.12 -24.11 -9.47
CA LEU A 3 -4.75 -23.01 -8.76
C LEU A 3 -6.15 -22.87 -9.37
N GLU A 4 -7.16 -23.46 -8.73
CA GLU A 4 -8.55 -23.17 -9.06
C GLU A 4 -8.80 -21.71 -8.70
N THR A 5 -8.83 -20.87 -9.74
CA THR A 5 -9.19 -19.45 -9.61
C THR A 5 -10.63 -19.36 -9.13
N ASN A 6 -10.86 -18.69 -8.00
CA ASN A 6 -12.19 -18.42 -7.49
C ASN A 6 -13.01 -17.67 -8.56
N PRO A 7 -14.24 -18.08 -8.88
CA PRO A 7 -15.05 -17.44 -9.92
C PRO A 7 -15.26 -15.93 -9.71
N GLN A 8 -15.26 -15.46 -8.45
CA GLN A 8 -15.34 -14.03 -8.14
C GLN A 8 -14.05 -13.25 -8.50
N ASP A 9 -12.89 -13.91 -8.43
CA ASP A 9 -11.61 -13.31 -8.84
C ASP A 9 -11.62 -13.14 -10.37
N SER A 10 -12.12 -14.13 -11.10
CA SER A 10 -12.19 -14.10 -12.57
C SER A 10 -13.10 -12.99 -13.15
N ALA A 11 -14.23 -12.71 -12.49
CA ALA A 11 -15.16 -11.66 -12.92
C ALA A 11 -14.66 -10.25 -12.58
N THR A 12 -13.94 -10.12 -11.46
CA THR A 12 -13.28 -8.88 -11.05
C THR A 12 -12.15 -8.53 -12.04
N THR A 13 -11.28 -9.48 -12.37
CA THR A 13 -10.19 -9.29 -13.35
C THR A 13 -10.71 -8.92 -14.73
N ALA A 14 -11.80 -9.55 -15.21
CA ALA A 14 -12.38 -9.18 -16.52
C ALA A 14 -12.88 -7.73 -16.58
N THR A 15 -13.41 -7.21 -15.47
CA THR A 15 -13.88 -5.82 -15.37
C THR A 15 -12.69 -4.85 -15.34
N VAL A 16 -11.64 -5.18 -14.59
CA VAL A 16 -10.38 -4.41 -14.52
C VAL A 16 -9.74 -4.30 -15.90
N VAL A 17 -9.61 -5.42 -16.61
CA VAL A 17 -9.01 -5.49 -17.95
C VAL A 17 -9.79 -4.63 -18.95
N ALA A 18 -11.12 -4.70 -18.95
CA ALA A 18 -11.94 -3.88 -19.85
C ALA A 18 -11.78 -2.38 -19.58
N ALA A 19 -11.72 -1.96 -18.31
CA ALA A 19 -11.54 -0.57 -17.95
C ALA A 19 -10.13 -0.06 -18.33
N ARG A 20 -9.10 -0.87 -18.11
CA ARG A 20 -7.72 -0.60 -18.54
C ARG A 20 -7.61 -0.41 -20.04
N ASP A 21 -8.17 -1.35 -20.82
CA ASP A 21 -8.07 -1.32 -22.27
C ASP A 21 -8.82 -0.11 -22.85
N ALA A 22 -9.97 0.25 -22.27
CA ALA A 22 -10.68 1.48 -22.62
C ALA A 22 -9.87 2.75 -22.31
N ALA A 23 -9.20 2.81 -21.14
CA ALA A 23 -8.33 3.91 -20.79
C ALA A 23 -7.14 4.04 -21.75
N PHE A 24 -6.49 2.93 -22.12
CA PHE A 24 -5.41 2.95 -23.11
C PHE A 24 -5.89 3.38 -24.50
N ALA A 25 -7.06 2.89 -24.94
CA ALA A 25 -7.64 3.28 -26.23
C ALA A 25 -8.01 4.77 -26.29
N ALA A 26 -8.26 5.41 -25.14
CA ALA A 26 -8.53 6.84 -25.06
C ALA A 26 -7.30 7.72 -25.30
N PHE A 27 -6.07 7.20 -25.17
CA PHE A 27 -4.81 7.92 -25.44
C PHE A 27 -4.49 8.10 -26.93
N LYS A 28 -5.48 8.55 -27.73
CA LYS A 28 -5.36 8.74 -29.19
C LYS A 28 -4.32 9.79 -29.62
N GLY A 29 -3.77 10.57 -28.69
CA GLY A 29 -2.73 11.60 -28.92
C GLY A 29 -1.35 11.26 -28.35
N GLY A 30 -1.14 10.03 -27.87
CA GLY A 30 0.06 9.65 -27.11
C GLY A 30 -0.10 9.89 -25.60
N PHE A 31 0.90 9.47 -24.83
CA PHE A 31 0.91 9.57 -23.37
C PHE A 31 2.27 10.02 -22.85
N ARG A 32 2.28 10.56 -21.62
CA ARG A 32 3.49 10.84 -20.86
C ARG A 32 3.61 9.83 -19.72
N LEU A 33 4.82 9.30 -19.54
CA LEU A 33 5.15 8.54 -18.34
C LEU A 33 5.57 9.49 -17.22
N VAL A 34 4.98 9.29 -16.05
CA VAL A 34 5.29 10.01 -14.82
C VAL A 34 5.76 9.01 -13.79
N ASP A 35 6.96 9.23 -13.26
CA ASP A 35 7.51 8.40 -12.19
C ASP A 35 6.93 8.85 -10.84
N LEU A 36 6.36 7.90 -10.10
CA LEU A 36 5.80 8.11 -8.75
C LEU A 36 6.68 7.45 -7.67
N SER A 37 7.90 7.05 -8.02
CA SER A 37 8.82 6.34 -7.13
C SER A 37 9.79 7.28 -6.45
N ASP A 38 10.10 6.98 -5.19
CA ASP A 38 11.22 7.56 -4.48
C ASP A 38 12.47 6.70 -4.64
N ALA A 39 13.62 7.35 -4.82
CA ALA A 39 14.90 6.66 -4.86
C ALA A 39 15.17 6.00 -3.49
N LEU A 40 15.36 4.68 -3.52
CA LEU A 40 15.67 3.89 -2.35
C LEU A 40 17.14 4.08 -1.96
N GLY A 41 17.41 4.43 -0.71
CA GLY A 41 18.77 4.67 -0.22
C GLY A 41 18.84 4.86 1.30
N PRO A 42 20.04 5.08 1.87
CA PRO A 42 20.22 5.19 3.31
C PRO A 42 19.37 6.28 3.99
N GLU A 43 19.00 7.32 3.24
CA GLU A 43 18.16 8.43 3.69
C GLU A 43 16.65 8.17 3.54
N THR A 44 16.24 6.99 3.05
CA THR A 44 14.84 6.63 2.93
C THR A 44 14.20 6.63 4.32
N VAL A 45 13.17 7.48 4.50
CA VAL A 45 12.37 7.47 5.72
C VAL A 45 11.57 6.17 5.78
N LEU A 46 11.83 5.36 6.80
CA LEU A 46 11.15 4.09 7.04
C LEU A 46 10.07 4.22 8.10
N TRP A 47 9.18 3.21 8.17
CA TRP A 47 8.25 3.09 9.27
C TRP A 47 9.00 3.05 10.62
N PRO A 48 8.55 3.77 11.66
CA PRO A 48 9.25 3.76 12.94
C PRO A 48 9.42 2.36 13.52
N GLY A 49 10.68 1.99 13.77
CA GLY A 49 11.06 0.66 14.27
C GLY A 49 11.25 -0.41 13.18
N ALA A 50 11.12 -0.07 11.89
CA ALA A 50 11.50 -0.98 10.82
C ALA A 50 13.02 -1.26 10.83
N PRO A 51 13.45 -2.45 10.40
CA PRO A 51 14.87 -2.73 10.16
C PRO A 51 15.47 -1.72 9.18
N ALA A 52 16.75 -1.39 9.37
CA ALA A 52 17.46 -0.49 8.47
C ALA A 52 17.52 -1.06 7.04
N LEU A 53 17.43 -0.18 6.06
CA LEU A 53 17.77 -0.48 4.68
C LEU A 53 19.30 -0.43 4.55
N GLU A 54 19.90 -1.55 4.13
CA GLU A 54 21.34 -1.64 3.92
C GLU A 54 21.65 -1.86 2.45
N ILE A 55 22.56 -1.05 1.92
CA ILE A 55 23.05 -1.17 0.54
C ILE A 55 24.57 -1.19 0.60
N ALA A 56 25.17 -2.30 0.16
CA ALA A 56 26.61 -2.49 0.15
C ALA A 56 27.10 -2.87 -1.24
N ASP A 57 28.24 -2.30 -1.66
CA ASP A 57 28.91 -2.75 -2.88
C ASP A 57 29.43 -4.18 -2.68
N ALA A 58 28.96 -5.09 -3.54
CA ALA A 58 29.40 -6.48 -3.58
C ALA A 58 30.57 -6.68 -4.55
N VAL A 59 30.54 -5.97 -5.68
CA VAL A 59 31.59 -5.97 -6.70
C VAL A 59 31.80 -4.55 -7.20
N THR A 60 33.06 -4.16 -7.39
CA THR A 60 33.43 -2.88 -8.00
C THR A 60 34.08 -3.11 -9.36
N HIS A 61 34.02 -2.11 -10.23
CA HIS A 61 34.65 -2.18 -11.56
C HIS A 61 36.14 -2.50 -11.49
N GLU A 62 36.86 -1.94 -10.51
CA GLU A 62 38.29 -2.19 -10.31
C GLU A 62 38.57 -3.65 -9.91
N GLY A 63 37.73 -4.23 -9.05
CA GLY A 63 37.93 -5.59 -8.54
C GLY A 63 37.41 -6.71 -9.45
N GLY A 64 36.32 -6.46 -10.20
CA GLY A 64 35.61 -7.50 -10.93
C GLY A 64 35.19 -7.14 -12.37
N GLY A 65 35.48 -5.93 -12.84
CA GLY A 65 35.11 -5.48 -14.19
C GLY A 65 33.64 -5.08 -14.36
N TYR A 66 32.82 -5.17 -13.31
CA TYR A 66 31.43 -4.72 -13.26
C TYR A 66 31.08 -4.21 -11.86
N HIS A 67 29.95 -3.55 -11.71
CA HIS A 67 29.47 -3.07 -10.41
C HIS A 67 28.15 -3.76 -10.04
N ALA A 68 28.09 -4.24 -8.80
CA ALA A 68 26.91 -4.90 -8.24
C ALA A 68 26.81 -4.62 -6.75
N ARG A 69 25.59 -4.55 -6.24
CA ARG A 69 25.28 -4.26 -4.83
C ARG A 69 24.43 -5.37 -4.22
N ILE A 70 24.63 -5.61 -2.93
CA ILE A 70 23.69 -6.32 -2.08
C ILE A 70 22.75 -5.28 -1.47
N ILE A 71 21.45 -5.57 -1.52
CA ILE A 71 20.41 -4.77 -0.89
C ILE A 71 19.69 -5.66 0.12
N THR A 72 19.73 -5.26 1.39
CA THR A 72 18.94 -5.86 2.47
C THR A 72 17.87 -4.85 2.86
N THR A 73 16.60 -5.21 2.68
CA THR A 73 15.48 -4.30 2.89
C THR A 73 14.33 -4.95 3.64
N PHE A 74 13.56 -4.12 4.32
CA PHE A 74 12.21 -4.46 4.75
C PHE A 74 11.25 -4.32 3.56
N GLU A 75 10.21 -5.16 3.49
CA GLU A 75 9.25 -5.17 2.36
C GLU A 75 8.55 -3.81 2.18
N HIS A 76 8.25 -3.14 3.29
CA HIS A 76 7.53 -1.86 3.33
C HIS A 76 8.47 -0.63 3.37
N ALA A 77 9.61 -0.70 2.66
CA ALA A 77 10.58 0.39 2.59
C ALA A 77 10.31 1.33 1.41
N GLY A 78 10.29 2.64 1.66
CA GLY A 78 10.12 3.66 0.62
C GLY A 78 8.78 3.56 -0.12
N THR A 79 8.78 3.83 -1.43
CA THR A 79 7.64 3.55 -2.31
C THR A 79 7.52 2.04 -2.49
N HIS A 80 6.46 1.44 -1.95
CA HIS A 80 6.25 -0.01 -1.93
C HIS A 80 4.80 -0.37 -2.24
N PHE A 81 4.52 -1.67 -2.27
CA PHE A 81 3.21 -2.25 -2.54
C PHE A 81 2.81 -3.21 -1.41
N ASP A 82 1.62 -3.04 -0.87
CA ASP A 82 1.07 -3.91 0.17
C ASP A 82 0.16 -4.98 -0.45
N ALA A 83 0.57 -6.24 -0.42
CA ALA A 83 -0.27 -7.36 -0.79
C ALA A 83 -1.30 -7.69 0.32
N PRO A 84 -2.43 -8.36 0.01
CA PRO A 84 -3.45 -8.72 1.01
C PRO A 84 -2.90 -9.46 2.24
N GLU A 85 -1.89 -10.33 2.06
CA GLU A 85 -1.25 -11.06 3.17
C GLU A 85 -0.75 -10.14 4.29
N HIS A 86 -0.39 -8.89 3.98
CA HIS A 86 0.09 -7.91 4.95
C HIS A 86 -0.85 -7.72 6.15
N PHE A 87 -2.18 -7.81 5.93
CA PHE A 87 -3.17 -7.69 7.00
C PHE A 87 -4.15 -8.86 7.09
N VAL A 88 -4.24 -9.70 6.05
CA VAL A 88 -5.19 -10.82 5.97
C VAL A 88 -4.41 -12.13 6.00
N PRO A 89 -4.44 -12.89 7.11
CA PRO A 89 -3.75 -14.17 7.19
C PRO A 89 -4.19 -15.14 6.09
N GLY A 90 -3.22 -15.66 5.31
CA GLY A 90 -3.48 -16.51 4.16
C GLY A 90 -4.05 -15.78 2.93
N GLY A 91 -4.01 -14.45 2.92
CA GLY A 91 -4.27 -13.65 1.73
C GLY A 91 -3.18 -13.85 0.67
N ALA A 92 -3.42 -13.32 -0.53
CA ALA A 92 -2.41 -13.34 -1.60
C ALA A 92 -1.15 -12.59 -1.19
N ASP A 93 0.00 -13.20 -1.46
CA ASP A 93 1.32 -12.57 -1.38
C ASP A 93 1.64 -11.76 -2.65
N THR A 94 2.74 -11.00 -2.65
CA THR A 94 3.12 -10.20 -3.82
C THR A 94 3.40 -11.02 -5.09
N ALA A 95 3.82 -12.27 -4.94
CA ALA A 95 4.16 -13.15 -6.07
C ALA A 95 2.93 -13.82 -6.71
N SER A 96 1.82 -13.90 -5.99
CA SER A 96 0.58 -14.56 -6.42
C SER A 96 -0.44 -13.60 -7.04
N ILE A 97 -0.20 -12.29 -7.00
CA ILE A 97 -1.08 -11.30 -7.60
C ILE A 97 -0.96 -11.34 -9.14
N PRO A 98 -2.07 -11.49 -9.87
CA PRO A 98 -2.06 -11.43 -11.33
C PRO A 98 -1.57 -10.07 -11.84
N ILE A 99 -0.77 -10.08 -12.91
CA ILE A 99 -0.27 -8.85 -13.53
C ILE A 99 -1.39 -7.93 -14.04
N ASP A 100 -2.54 -8.51 -14.42
CA ASP A 100 -3.71 -7.75 -14.86
C ASP A 100 -4.32 -6.88 -13.74
N ASP A 101 -4.09 -7.24 -12.48
CA ASP A 101 -4.53 -6.48 -11.32
C ASP A 101 -3.54 -5.35 -10.94
N LEU A 102 -2.35 -5.32 -11.57
CA LEU A 102 -1.30 -4.32 -11.32
C LEU A 102 -1.28 -3.18 -12.35
N VAL A 103 -2.04 -3.30 -13.44
CA VAL A 103 -2.16 -2.26 -14.47
C VAL A 103 -3.60 -1.82 -14.56
N VAL A 104 -3.94 -0.78 -13.81
CA VAL A 104 -5.31 -0.34 -13.61
C VAL A 104 -5.50 1.14 -13.93
N PRO A 105 -6.72 1.58 -14.29
CA PRO A 105 -7.06 3.00 -14.31
C PRO A 105 -6.82 3.62 -12.94
N VAL A 106 -6.51 4.92 -12.91
CA VAL A 106 -6.26 5.63 -11.67
C VAL A 106 -7.03 6.93 -11.63
N VAL A 107 -7.59 7.25 -10.46
CA VAL A 107 -8.15 8.56 -10.15
C VAL A 107 -7.38 9.20 -8.99
N VAL A 108 -7.31 10.52 -8.97
CA VAL A 108 -6.59 11.28 -7.95
C VAL A 108 -7.57 12.16 -7.19
N ILE A 109 -7.68 11.93 -5.88
CA ILE A 109 -8.43 12.80 -4.97
C ILE A 109 -7.43 13.72 -4.28
N ASP A 110 -7.50 15.01 -4.59
CA ASP A 110 -6.63 16.02 -4.02
C ASP A 110 -7.16 16.55 -2.68
N ILE A 111 -6.32 16.46 -1.65
CA ILE A 111 -6.56 16.99 -0.31
C ILE A 111 -5.40 17.87 0.16
N SER A 112 -4.47 18.24 -0.72
CA SER A 112 -3.20 18.89 -0.40
C SER A 112 -3.39 20.20 0.36
N GLU A 113 -4.37 21.02 -0.01
CA GLU A 113 -4.71 22.24 0.71
C GLU A 113 -5.10 21.95 2.17
N ARG A 114 -5.97 20.96 2.40
CA ARG A 114 -6.36 20.55 3.77
C ARG A 114 -5.19 19.94 4.53
N ALA A 115 -4.39 19.11 3.88
CA ALA A 115 -3.22 18.46 4.49
C ALA A 115 -2.13 19.48 4.85
N SER A 116 -2.04 20.62 4.16
CA SER A 116 -1.05 21.67 4.44
C SER A 116 -1.21 22.30 5.83
N THR A 117 -2.45 22.35 6.35
CA THR A 117 -2.78 22.95 7.65
C THR A 117 -3.21 21.93 8.69
N ASN A 118 -3.60 20.72 8.28
CA ASN A 118 -3.97 19.62 9.15
C ASN A 118 -3.18 18.34 8.81
N PRO A 119 -2.13 18.00 9.59
CA PRO A 119 -1.37 16.77 9.42
C PRO A 119 -2.19 15.48 9.49
N ASN A 120 -3.38 15.50 10.09
CA ASN A 120 -4.28 14.34 10.18
C ASN A 120 -5.45 14.44 9.19
N ALA A 121 -5.33 15.25 8.14
CA ALA A 121 -6.35 15.36 7.11
C ALA A 121 -6.67 13.98 6.52
N THR A 122 -7.96 13.75 6.25
CA THR A 122 -8.43 12.49 5.69
C THR A 122 -9.15 12.67 4.38
N VAL A 123 -9.04 11.67 3.50
CA VAL A 123 -10.03 11.49 2.43
C VAL A 123 -11.30 10.95 3.07
N ASP A 124 -12.40 11.65 2.85
CA ASP A 124 -13.74 11.30 3.32
C ASP A 124 -14.62 10.80 2.17
N VAL A 125 -15.71 10.11 2.52
CA VAL A 125 -16.74 9.68 1.56
C VAL A 125 -17.28 10.87 0.76
N ALA A 126 -17.37 12.06 1.37
CA ALA A 126 -17.80 13.28 0.71
C ALA A 126 -16.81 13.75 -0.37
N ASP A 127 -15.52 13.44 -0.25
CA ASP A 127 -14.53 13.79 -1.27
C ASP A 127 -14.68 12.87 -2.50
N ILE A 128 -14.96 11.59 -2.27
CA ILE A 128 -15.28 10.63 -3.33
C ILE A 128 -16.56 11.06 -4.06
N ALA A 129 -17.62 11.37 -3.31
CA ALA A 129 -18.88 11.81 -3.91
C ALA A 129 -18.73 13.12 -4.71
N ARG A 130 -17.90 14.05 -4.23
CA ARG A 130 -17.59 15.29 -4.96
C ARG A 130 -16.80 15.01 -6.24
N PHE A 131 -15.79 14.14 -6.17
CA PHE A 131 -15.03 13.70 -7.34
C PHE A 131 -15.97 13.09 -8.39
N GLU A 132 -16.86 12.18 -7.99
CA GLU A 132 -17.79 11.53 -8.92
C GLU A 132 -18.83 12.49 -9.50
N ALA A 133 -19.28 13.49 -8.74
CA ALA A 133 -20.18 14.52 -9.25
C ALA A 133 -19.52 15.41 -10.31
N GLU A 134 -18.21 15.63 -10.22
CA GLU A 134 -17.45 16.48 -11.14
C GLU A 134 -16.91 15.71 -12.36
N HIS A 135 -16.40 14.49 -12.14
CA HIS A 135 -15.65 13.73 -13.15
C HIS A 135 -16.39 12.47 -13.65
N GLY A 136 -17.56 12.17 -13.08
CA GLY A 136 -18.31 10.94 -13.33
C GLY A 136 -17.91 9.81 -12.38
N THR A 137 -18.71 8.74 -12.39
CA THR A 137 -18.50 7.56 -11.55
C THR A 137 -17.10 6.98 -11.72
N ILE A 138 -16.44 6.65 -10.60
CA ILE A 138 -15.13 6.01 -10.62
C ILE A 138 -15.31 4.60 -11.22
N PRO A 139 -14.60 4.25 -12.30
CA PRO A 139 -14.72 2.92 -12.90
C PRO A 139 -14.33 1.82 -11.91
N ALA A 140 -15.06 0.71 -11.91
CA ALA A 140 -14.70 -0.47 -11.13
C ALA A 140 -13.28 -0.95 -11.51
N GLY A 141 -12.51 -1.36 -10.51
CA GLY A 141 -11.12 -1.77 -10.71
C GLY A 141 -10.10 -0.63 -10.75
N SER A 142 -10.52 0.63 -10.59
CA SER A 142 -9.59 1.76 -10.54
C SER A 142 -8.83 1.83 -9.21
N ALA A 143 -7.55 2.19 -9.26
CA ALA A 143 -6.83 2.69 -8.11
C ALA A 143 -7.30 4.11 -7.77
N VAL A 144 -7.41 4.41 -6.47
CA VAL A 144 -7.73 5.75 -5.97
C VAL A 144 -6.51 6.28 -5.22
N LEU A 145 -5.83 7.28 -5.77
CA LEU A 145 -4.70 7.92 -5.13
C LEU A 145 -5.14 9.15 -4.35
N MET A 146 -4.70 9.25 -3.10
CA MET A 146 -4.84 10.45 -2.29
C MET A 146 -3.64 11.37 -2.53
N ASN A 147 -3.83 12.49 -3.23
CA ASN A 147 -2.81 13.53 -3.30
C ASN A 147 -2.92 14.46 -2.08
N SER A 148 -2.06 14.24 -1.08
CA SER A 148 -1.97 15.11 0.10
C SER A 148 -0.84 16.15 -0.01
N GLY A 149 -0.04 16.09 -1.08
CA GLY A 149 1.21 16.83 -1.18
C GLY A 149 2.30 16.41 -0.18
N TRP A 150 2.08 15.39 0.66
CA TRP A 150 2.95 15.07 1.81
C TRP A 150 4.39 14.67 1.44
N ALA A 151 4.59 14.19 0.21
CA ALA A 151 5.88 13.73 -0.30
C ALA A 151 7.00 14.80 -0.20
N HIS A 152 6.69 16.10 -0.13
CA HIS A 152 7.71 17.14 0.06
C HIS A 152 8.44 17.04 1.42
N ARG A 153 7.88 16.33 2.41
CA ARG A 153 8.44 16.17 3.76
C ARG A 153 9.44 15.01 3.89
N LYS A 154 9.59 14.18 2.84
CA LYS A 154 10.38 12.93 2.90
C LYS A 154 11.88 13.09 3.17
N GLN A 155 12.40 14.32 3.15
CA GLN A 155 13.80 14.62 3.44
C GLN A 155 14.11 14.64 4.95
N ASP A 156 13.09 14.68 5.80
CA ASP A 156 13.26 14.70 7.25
C ASP A 156 12.23 13.77 7.91
N ALA A 157 12.72 12.73 8.59
CA ALA A 157 11.88 11.69 9.19
C ALA A 157 10.88 12.25 10.20
N LEU A 158 11.27 13.25 11.00
CA LEU A 158 10.39 13.86 11.98
C LEU A 158 9.26 14.64 11.30
N SER A 159 9.56 15.43 10.28
CA SER A 159 8.56 16.17 9.51
C SER A 159 7.64 15.24 8.73
N TYR A 160 8.15 14.10 8.25
CA TYR A 160 7.39 13.10 7.51
C TYR A 160 6.44 12.30 8.41
N ALA A 161 6.90 11.90 9.60
CA ALA A 161 6.07 11.26 10.62
C ALA A 161 5.12 12.24 11.32
N GLY A 162 5.48 13.52 11.35
CA GLY A 162 4.76 14.60 12.02
C GLY A 162 4.80 14.53 13.56
N THR A 163 5.60 13.62 14.13
CA THR A 163 5.77 13.41 15.57
C THR A 163 7.01 12.57 15.86
N GLU A 164 7.53 12.65 17.09
CA GLU A 164 8.52 11.71 17.62
C GLU A 164 7.89 10.37 18.07
N SER A 165 6.56 10.32 18.19
CA SER A 165 5.86 9.10 18.59
C SER A 165 5.92 8.03 17.51
N THR A 166 6.30 6.81 17.89
CA THR A 166 6.31 5.65 16.99
C THR A 166 4.93 5.02 16.80
N THR A 167 3.92 5.44 17.58
CA THR A 167 2.58 4.84 17.57
C THR A 167 1.45 5.83 17.23
N ASP A 168 1.73 7.14 17.17
CA ASP A 168 0.73 8.19 16.95
C ASP A 168 1.13 9.15 15.83
N LEU A 169 1.44 8.60 14.67
CA LEU A 169 1.87 9.35 13.49
C LEU A 169 0.84 10.42 13.08
N LYS A 170 1.35 11.59 12.71
CA LYS A 170 0.56 12.74 12.25
C LYS A 170 0.72 12.88 10.75
N VAL A 171 0.10 11.95 10.04
CA VAL A 171 0.15 11.85 8.58
C VAL A 171 -1.26 11.83 7.98
N PRO A 172 -1.45 12.41 6.79
CA PRO A 172 -2.70 12.29 6.06
C PRO A 172 -3.03 10.83 5.82
N ARG A 173 -4.31 10.46 5.91
CA ARG A 173 -4.72 9.06 5.88
C ARG A 173 -6.08 8.88 5.26
N LEU A 174 -6.34 7.70 4.71
CA LEU A 174 -7.70 7.32 4.37
C LEU A 174 -8.52 7.22 5.67
N ARG A 175 -9.75 7.75 5.66
CA ARG A 175 -10.63 7.61 6.81
C ARG A 175 -10.91 6.14 7.06
N ARG A 176 -10.65 5.66 8.28
CA ARG A 176 -11.06 4.31 8.67
C ARG A 176 -12.58 4.20 8.58
N GLY A 177 -13.06 3.24 7.80
CA GLY A 177 -14.47 2.89 7.79
C GLY A 177 -14.92 2.56 9.21
N ARG A 178 -16.10 3.03 9.62
CA ARG A 178 -16.74 2.47 10.80
C ARG A 178 -17.09 1.04 10.44
N HIS A 179 -16.35 0.06 10.93
CA HIS A 179 -16.86 -1.30 10.98
C HIS A 179 -18.09 -1.28 11.90
N HIS A 180 -19.27 -1.09 11.32
CA HIS A 180 -20.49 -1.53 11.97
C HIS A 180 -20.37 -3.04 12.09
N GLY A 181 -19.87 -3.50 13.24
CA GLY A 181 -19.82 -4.91 13.55
C GLY A 181 -21.22 -5.48 13.37
N ALA A 182 -21.40 -6.24 12.29
CA ALA A 182 -22.55 -7.11 12.14
C ALA A 182 -22.50 -8.08 13.32
N ARG A 183 -23.25 -7.75 14.38
CA ARG A 183 -23.52 -8.67 15.48
C ARG A 183 -24.36 -9.80 14.90
N GLY A 184 -23.70 -10.82 14.37
CA GLY A 184 -24.33 -12.11 14.11
C GLY A 184 -24.96 -12.66 15.40
N PRO A 185 -26.01 -13.49 15.31
CA PRO A 185 -26.74 -13.97 16.47
C PRO A 185 -25.78 -14.71 17.41
N ARG A 186 -25.87 -14.41 18.70
CA ARG A 186 -25.03 -14.99 19.76
C ARG A 186 -25.12 -16.52 19.75
N GLY A 187 -24.17 -17.18 19.09
CA GLY A 187 -23.88 -18.60 19.25
C GLY A 187 -23.26 -18.85 20.62
N ARG A 188 -23.80 -19.82 21.35
CA ARG A 188 -23.43 -20.19 22.73
C ARG A 188 -21.93 -20.46 22.85
N ARG A 189 -21.28 -19.83 23.84
CA ARG A 189 -19.93 -20.21 24.29
C ARG A 189 -19.99 -21.63 24.86
N VAL A 190 -19.35 -22.58 24.18
CA VAL A 190 -18.91 -23.82 24.80
C VAL A 190 -17.44 -23.63 25.16
N GLY A 191 -17.17 -23.55 26.46
CA GLY A 191 -15.82 -23.42 26.97
C GLY A 191 -15.02 -24.69 26.75
N ARG A 192 -13.81 -24.56 26.22
CA ARG A 192 -12.72 -25.50 26.48
C ARG A 192 -11.47 -24.70 26.80
N ARG A 193 -11.08 -24.77 28.07
CA ARG A 193 -9.79 -24.32 28.58
C ARG A 193 -8.77 -25.38 28.16
N HIS A 194 -7.73 -25.01 27.43
CA HIS A 194 -6.47 -25.75 27.47
C HIS A 194 -5.36 -24.75 27.76
N ALA A 195 -4.85 -24.86 28.98
CA ALA A 195 -3.69 -24.18 29.48
C ALA A 195 -2.44 -24.77 28.83
N TRP A 196 -1.57 -23.93 28.30
CA TRP A 196 -0.23 -24.32 27.89
C TRP A 196 0.73 -24.12 29.06
N HIS A 197 1.20 -25.24 29.61
CA HIS A 197 2.32 -25.29 30.56
C HIS A 197 3.63 -25.04 29.79
N ARG A 198 4.42 -24.06 30.26
CA ARG A 198 5.86 -23.98 29.98
C ARG A 198 6.62 -24.87 30.98
N PRO A 199 7.59 -25.69 30.55
CA PRO A 199 8.70 -26.06 31.38
C PRO A 199 9.93 -25.24 30.99
N GLY A 200 10.41 -24.41 31.92
CA GLY A 200 11.79 -23.98 31.90
C GLY A 200 12.69 -25.12 32.38
N ARG A 201 13.91 -25.19 31.85
CA ARG A 201 15.09 -25.66 32.58
C ARG A 201 16.33 -25.03 31.94
N GLN A 202 17.05 -24.30 32.79
CA GLN A 202 18.47 -24.03 32.65
C GLN A 202 19.24 -25.34 32.83
N ALA A 203 20.30 -25.48 32.06
CA ALA A 203 21.61 -25.97 32.48
C ALA A 203 22.64 -25.20 31.66
#